data_AF-A0A8G1W5E1-F1
#
_entry.id   AF-A0A8G1W5E1-F1
#
_cell.length_a   1.000
_cell.length_b   1.000
_cell.length_c   1.000
_cell.angle_alpha   90.00
_cell.angle_beta   90.00
_cell.angle_gamma   90.00
#
_symmetry.space_group_name_H-M   'P 1'
#
loop_
_entity.id
_entity.type
_entity.pdbx_description
1 polymer ?
#
loop_
_entity_poly.entity_id
_entity_poly.type
_entity_poly.pdbx_seq_one_letter_code
_entity_poly.pdbx_strand_id
1 'polypeptide(L)'
;MVQGSLKKTKPSGGSTSKRPAALAPKRGPRQIAPKKASLIKQQKLTKKLTAGLTAQTEKNLAEKAGHLELLAGGKKDKKAGAAKGKK
;
A
#
# COMPACT_ATOMS: atom_id res chain seq x y z
N MET A 1 20.80 -41.52 39.00
CA MET A 1 20.97 -40.71 40.22
C MET A 1 20.76 -39.24 39.86
N VAL A 2 19.73 -38.63 40.43
CA VAL A 2 19.31 -37.24 40.16
C VAL A 2 20.00 -36.29 41.15
N GLN A 3 20.66 -35.24 40.64
CA GLN A 3 21.23 -34.14 41.41
C GLN A 3 21.35 -32.96 40.43
N GLY A 4 20.70 -31.81 40.54
CA GLY A 4 19.68 -31.29 41.43
C GLY A 4 19.20 -29.98 40.80
N SER A 5 17.95 -29.61 41.03
CA SER A 5 17.32 -28.40 40.45
C SER A 5 18.02 -27.14 40.96
N LEU A 6 18.70 -26.40 40.07
CA LEU A 6 19.29 -25.11 40.42
C LEU A 6 18.17 -24.10 40.75
N LYS A 7 18.14 -23.68 42.02
CA LYS A 7 17.26 -22.63 42.55
C LYS A 7 17.37 -21.36 41.70
N LYS A 8 16.23 -20.83 41.25
CA LYS A 8 16.16 -19.49 40.65
C LYS A 8 16.39 -18.44 41.73
N THR A 9 17.59 -17.88 41.78
CA THR A 9 17.88 -16.69 42.58
C THR A 9 17.77 -15.46 41.70
N LYS A 10 16.71 -14.67 41.97
CA LYS A 10 16.42 -13.32 41.47
C LYS A 10 15.80 -13.27 40.06
N PRO A 11 14.70 -12.50 39.85
CA PRO A 11 14.43 -12.02 38.52
C PRO A 11 15.61 -11.15 38.13
N SER A 12 16.28 -11.49 37.03
CA SER A 12 17.06 -10.52 36.28
C SER A 12 16.07 -9.49 35.71
N GLY A 13 15.52 -8.65 36.60
CA GLY A 13 14.98 -7.35 36.27
C GLY A 13 16.16 -6.50 35.81
N GLY A 14 16.61 -6.78 34.59
CA GLY A 14 17.54 -5.93 33.89
C GLY A 14 16.87 -4.58 33.77
N SER A 15 17.39 -3.63 34.53
CA SER A 15 17.14 -2.21 34.39
C SER A 15 17.63 -1.76 33.01
N THR A 16 16.91 -2.13 31.96
CA THR A 16 16.87 -1.31 30.77
C THR A 16 15.93 -0.18 31.13
N SER A 17 16.51 0.98 31.41
CA SER A 17 15.79 2.24 31.47
C SER A 17 14.89 2.33 30.23
N LYS A 18 13.62 1.93 30.36
CA LYS A 18 12.62 2.14 29.34
C LYS A 18 12.33 3.62 29.40
N ARG A 19 13.10 4.38 28.60
CA ARG A 19 12.82 5.80 28.31
C ARG A 19 11.31 5.90 28.10
N PRO A 20 10.59 6.79 28.81
CA PRO A 20 9.14 6.87 28.70
C PRO A 20 8.83 7.00 27.21
N ALA A 21 8.02 6.08 26.69
CA ALA A 21 7.59 6.14 25.31
C ALA A 21 6.93 7.51 25.16
N ALA A 22 7.56 8.40 24.40
CA ALA A 22 7.02 9.73 24.15
C ALA A 22 5.56 9.56 23.73
N LEU A 23 4.69 10.47 24.19
CA LEU A 23 3.27 10.56 23.86
C LEU A 23 2.99 10.77 22.35
N ALA A 24 3.98 10.50 21.50
CA ALA A 24 3.91 10.56 20.06
C ALA A 24 3.20 9.32 19.50
N PRO A 25 2.49 9.46 18.37
CA PRO A 25 1.93 8.33 17.65
C PRO A 25 2.98 7.25 17.40
N LYS A 26 2.57 5.98 17.60
CA LYS A 26 3.43 4.83 17.31
C LYS A 26 3.93 4.95 15.86
N ARG A 27 5.25 4.96 15.67
CA ARG A 27 5.85 5.00 14.34
C ARG A 27 5.33 3.82 13.52
N GLY A 28 4.80 4.12 12.33
CA GLY A 28 4.30 3.10 11.41
C GLY A 28 5.39 2.10 10.98
N PRO A 29 4.99 0.98 10.37
CA PRO A 29 5.93 -0.03 9.90
C PRO A 29 6.95 0.60 8.94
N ARG A 30 8.23 0.39 9.20
CA ARG A 30 9.32 0.89 8.34
C ARG A 30 9.54 -0.08 7.20
N GLN A 31 9.49 0.41 5.97
CA GLN A 31 9.90 -0.39 4.82
C GLN A 31 11.42 -0.31 4.66
N ILE A 32 12.11 -1.42 4.98
CA ILE A 32 13.57 -1.52 4.89
C ILE A 32 13.92 -2.07 3.51
N ALA A 33 14.84 -1.41 2.79
CA ALA A 33 15.30 -1.89 1.50
C ALA A 33 16.05 -3.24 1.65
N PRO A 34 15.80 -4.21 0.75
CA PRO A 34 16.53 -5.47 0.78
C PRO A 34 18.00 -5.24 0.48
N LYS A 35 18.89 -5.84 1.27
CA LYS A 35 20.34 -5.75 1.09
C LYS A 35 20.91 -6.86 0.20
N LYS A 36 20.19 -7.99 0.07
CA LYS A 36 20.63 -9.14 -0.73
C LYS A 36 20.36 -8.89 -2.21
N ALA A 37 21.33 -9.21 -3.06
CA ALA A 37 21.24 -8.98 -4.51
C ALA A 37 20.04 -9.68 -5.17
N SER A 38 19.70 -10.90 -4.75
CA SER A 38 18.53 -11.64 -5.25
C SER A 38 17.21 -10.90 -4.97
N LEU A 39 17.05 -10.39 -3.74
CA LEU A 39 15.86 -9.67 -3.32
C LEU A 39 15.74 -8.30 -4.00
N ILE A 40 16.86 -7.64 -4.29
CA ILE A 40 16.88 -6.39 -5.07
C ILE A 40 16.38 -6.65 -6.50
N LYS A 41 16.82 -7.75 -7.13
CA LYS A 41 16.34 -8.15 -8.47
C LYS A 41 14.83 -8.42 -8.45
N GLN A 42 14.34 -9.17 -7.47
CA GLN A 42 12.91 -9.45 -7.31
C GLN A 42 12.09 -8.16 -7.08
N GLN A 43 12.58 -7.23 -6.26
CA GLN A 43 11.92 -5.95 -6.03
C GLN A 43 11.85 -5.10 -7.31
N LYS A 44 12.88 -5.13 -8.16
CA LYS A 44 12.85 -4.45 -9.45
C LYS A 44 11.83 -5.08 -10.41
N LEU A 45 11.76 -6.41 -10.45
CA LEU A 45 10.78 -7.13 -11.28
C LEU A 45 9.35 -6.85 -10.84
N THR A 46 9.06 -6.98 -9.53
CA THR A 46 7.73 -6.68 -8.98
C THR A 46 7.30 -5.25 -9.31
N LYS A 47 8.16 -4.25 -9.12
CA LYS A 47 7.86 -2.86 -9.51
C LYS A 47 7.49 -2.71 -10.98
N LYS A 48 8.25 -3.34 -11.89
CA LYS A 48 7.97 -3.28 -13.34
C LYS A 48 6.63 -3.92 -13.70
N LEU A 49 6.35 -5.11 -13.14
CA LEU A 49 5.12 -5.84 -13.41
C LEU A 49 3.90 -5.12 -12.85
N THR A 50 3.98 -4.62 -11.62
CA THR A 50 2.88 -3.85 -11.01
C THR A 50 2.60 -2.58 -11.81
N ALA A 51 3.63 -1.84 -12.25
CA ALA A 51 3.43 -0.64 -13.06
C ALA A 51 2.78 -0.94 -14.43
N GLY A 52 3.13 -2.06 -15.06
CA GLY A 52 2.49 -2.51 -16.29
C GLY A 52 1.02 -2.87 -16.09
N LEU A 53 0.72 -3.60 -15.01
CA LEU A 53 -0.65 -3.96 -14.65
C LEU A 53 -1.49 -2.72 -14.34
N THR A 54 -0.96 -1.75 -13.58
CA THR A 54 -1.69 -0.51 -13.29
C THR A 54 -1.98 0.28 -14.57
N ALA A 55 -1.01 0.41 -15.47
CA ALA A 55 -1.21 1.09 -16.75
C ALA A 55 -2.27 0.40 -17.62
N GLN A 56 -2.30 -0.94 -17.66
CA GLN A 56 -3.36 -1.67 -18.36
C GLN A 56 -4.72 -1.48 -17.70
N THR A 57 -4.80 -1.48 -16.36
CA THR A 57 -6.06 -1.22 -15.65
C THR A 57 -6.57 0.20 -15.89
N GLU A 58 -5.68 1.20 -15.93
CA GLU A 58 -6.04 2.59 -16.25
C GLU A 58 -6.56 2.71 -17.68
N LYS A 59 -5.91 2.06 -18.66
CA LYS A 59 -6.40 2.00 -20.04
C LYS A 59 -7.78 1.35 -20.13
N ASN A 60 -7.97 0.19 -19.51
CA ASN A 60 -9.26 -0.50 -19.50
C ASN A 60 -10.37 0.33 -18.85
N LEU A 61 -10.06 1.06 -17.78
CA LEU A 61 -11.00 1.99 -17.15
C LEU A 61 -11.31 3.19 -18.04
N ALA A 62 -10.32 3.76 -18.70
CA ALA A 62 -10.50 4.86 -19.64
C ALA A 62 -11.30 4.44 -20.88
N GLU A 63 -11.07 3.24 -21.41
CA GLU A 63 -11.86 2.67 -22.51
C GLU A 63 -13.30 2.44 -22.07
N LYS A 64 -13.53 1.86 -20.89
CA LYS A 64 -14.88 1.70 -20.34
C LYS A 64 -15.56 3.03 -20.05
N ALA A 65 -14.85 4.01 -19.50
CA ALA A 65 -15.36 5.34 -19.22
C ALA A 65 -15.64 6.13 -20.51
N GLY A 66 -14.75 6.09 -21.49
CA GLY A 66 -14.94 6.72 -22.80
C GLY A 66 -16.04 6.03 -23.60
N HIS A 67 -16.12 4.70 -23.54
CA HIS A 67 -17.25 3.93 -24.08
C HIS A 67 -18.55 4.27 -23.34
N LEU A 68 -18.52 4.47 -22.02
CA LEU A 68 -19.67 4.94 -21.26
C LEU A 68 -20.03 6.39 -21.56
N GLU A 69 -19.08 7.27 -21.88
CA GLU A 69 -19.38 8.62 -22.37
C GLU A 69 -20.03 8.58 -23.76
N LEU A 70 -19.71 7.57 -24.58
CA LEU A 70 -20.38 7.31 -25.86
C LEU A 70 -21.79 6.71 -25.69
N LEU A 71 -22.02 5.88 -24.66
CA LEU A 71 -23.33 5.28 -24.39
C LEU A 71 -24.28 6.20 -23.60
N ALA A 72 -23.77 6.88 -22.57
CA ALA A 72 -24.50 7.80 -21.73
C ALA A 72 -24.23 9.23 -22.22
N GLY A 73 -24.73 9.54 -23.43
CA GLY A 73 -24.71 10.86 -24.08
C GLY A 73 -23.80 11.88 -23.40
N GLY A 74 -22.55 11.95 -23.86
CA GLY A 74 -21.48 12.69 -23.21
C GLY A 74 -21.80 14.18 -22.99
N LYS A 75 -20.91 14.91 -22.32
CA LYS A 75 -21.11 16.36 -22.04
C LYS A 75 -21.46 17.19 -23.29
N LYS A 76 -21.04 16.74 -24.48
CA LYS A 76 -21.40 17.34 -25.77
C LYS A 76 -22.86 17.11 -26.15
N ASP A 77 -23.41 15.92 -25.91
CA ASP A 77 -24.81 15.60 -26.17
C ASP A 77 -25.74 16.30 -25.18
N LYS A 78 -25.33 16.42 -23.90
CA LYS A 78 -26.04 17.25 -22.91
C LYS A 78 -26.06 18.73 -23.30
N LYS A 79 -24.97 19.27 -23.89
CA LYS A 79 -24.94 20.63 -24.44
C LYS A 79 -25.84 20.78 -25.67
N ALA A 80 -25.88 19.79 -26.55
CA ALA A 80 -26.76 19.79 -27.72
C ALA A 80 -28.25 19.69 -27.34
N GLY A 81 -28.60 18.89 -26.32
CA GLY A 81 -29.96 18.82 -25.77
C GLY A 81 -30.40 20.12 -25.10
N ALA A 82 -29.51 20.76 -24.33
CA ALA A 82 -29.79 22.04 -23.69
C ALA A 82 -29.98 23.21 -24.68
N ALA A 83 -29.35 23.14 -25.87
CA ALA A 83 -29.52 24.14 -26.93
C ALA A 83 -30.82 23.95 -27.73
N LYS A 84 -31.33 22.72 -27.85
CA LYS A 84 -32.58 22.44 -28.59
C LYS A 84 -33.86 22.67 -27.77
N GLY A 85 -33.79 22.64 -26.43
CA GLY A 85 -34.95 22.89 -25.56
C GLY A 85 -35.29 24.38 -25.30
N LYS A 86 -34.65 25.32 -26.00
CA LYS A 86 -34.83 26.77 -25.85
C LYS A 86 -35.46 27.45 -27.08
N LYS A 87 -36.11 26.70 -27.98
CA LYS A 87 -36.91 27.24 -29.07
C LYS A 87 -38.38 27.01 -28.82
#